data_AF-A0A0R2YP76-F1
#
_entry.id   AF-A0A0R2YP76-F1
#
_cell.length_a   1.000
_cell.length_b   1.000
_cell.length_c   1.000
_cell.angle_alpha   90.00
_cell.angle_beta   90.00
_cell.angle_gamma   90.00
#
_symmetry.space_group_name_H-M   'P 1'
#
loop_
_entity.id
_entity.type
_entity.pdbx_description
1 polymer ?
#
loop_
_entity_poly.entity_id
_entity_poly.type
_entity_poly.pdbx_seq_one_letter_code
_entity_poly.pdbx_strand_id
1 'polypeptide(L)'
;MNYVYQQVLQRMIGHLTQAERTVLQLLVQRIVVAAGGMEHVGHYKVLITHGGGEVSSYTLAMLRAAQLTIAGRAPKTFHLRVATLRYAGMTQATLDNLNQGYSALFFHDDPRVELLMVENRDVQPFNAQRPASSVGREVSQRNMLLLGHLTSGDIRATLCNDTYLAFGEFYQCVATWNGGVHAMVSGDSPRKQSQYLAWLKKTALATGLDFAPGKPMSLNRLFARMEEWSIACYRDLYGEHYVGSEELGRRGYRHLAYIGIADLLDDVDVPRSTLLTDFLAHKPDPFVFHFSHPAAPNPLLMAHLHGLQAQCLRELSYEHGVESFIRQAMDYMRHRKIPNALIAEASGEDGRILSTTYAQEFFGLDEGQLTCLLFAPFIEHGERLEGFLRQCHPGMLVALPELHKALQGKPAADMLQQWLVDTSGLPLPILQHVYRKRPLQAERGILACKPRFTQSEAPTARLSGR
;
A
#
# COMPACT_ATOMS: atom_id res chain seq x y z
N MET A 1 29.37 24.83 6.73
CA MET A 1 28.82 23.51 6.37
C MET A 1 29.90 22.47 6.62
N ASN A 2 29.60 21.33 7.26
CA ASN A 2 30.58 20.25 7.46
C ASN A 2 31.05 19.72 6.09
N TYR A 3 32.34 19.41 5.94
CA TYR A 3 32.97 19.00 4.67
C TYR A 3 32.28 17.80 4.02
N VAL A 4 31.79 16.87 4.84
CA VAL A 4 31.03 15.68 4.41
C VAL A 4 29.78 16.05 3.61
N TYR A 5 29.02 17.05 4.06
CA TYR A 5 27.79 17.45 3.36
C TYR A 5 28.06 18.10 2.00
N GLN A 6 29.19 18.82 1.87
CA GLN A 6 29.60 19.38 0.58
C GLN A 6 29.99 18.28 -0.41
N GLN A 7 30.71 17.26 0.05
CA GLN A 7 31.06 16.09 -0.78
C GLN A 7 29.82 15.32 -1.23
N VAL A 8 28.86 15.11 -0.33
CA VAL A 8 27.57 14.46 -0.68
C VAL A 8 26.87 15.27 -1.77
N LEU A 9 26.72 16.59 -1.60
CA LEU A 9 26.08 17.44 -2.60
C LEU A 9 26.82 17.41 -3.95
N GLN A 10 28.15 17.49 -3.96
CA GLN A 10 28.96 17.43 -5.17
C GLN A 10 28.76 16.11 -5.93
N ARG A 11 28.75 14.98 -5.20
CA ARG A 11 28.47 13.67 -5.79
C ARG A 11 27.07 13.63 -6.40
N MET A 12 26.05 14.08 -5.66
CA MET A 12 24.67 14.13 -6.17
C MET A 12 24.57 14.96 -7.46
N ILE A 13 25.12 16.17 -7.47
CA ILE A 13 25.11 17.06 -8.66
C ILE A 13 25.86 16.45 -9.85
N GLY A 14 26.88 15.63 -9.58
CA GLY A 14 27.61 14.86 -10.61
C GLY A 14 26.74 13.89 -11.38
N HIS A 15 25.68 13.37 -10.76
CA HIS A 15 24.69 12.46 -11.38
C HIS A 15 23.51 13.18 -12.04
N LEU A 16 23.39 14.50 -11.88
CA LEU A 16 22.30 15.27 -12.48
C LEU A 16 22.66 15.72 -13.89
N THR A 17 21.75 15.45 -14.83
CA THR A 17 21.74 16.08 -16.15
C THR A 17 21.42 17.58 -16.05
N GLN A 18 21.57 18.31 -17.16
CA GLN A 18 21.22 19.74 -17.19
C GLN A 18 19.75 20.00 -16.85
N ALA A 19 18.83 19.18 -17.37
CA ALA A 19 17.40 19.28 -17.07
C ALA A 19 17.14 19.08 -15.56
N GLU A 20 17.73 18.04 -14.97
CA GLU A 20 17.57 17.74 -13.54
C GLU A 20 18.20 18.82 -12.64
N ARG A 21 19.29 19.48 -13.08
CA ARG A 21 19.83 20.65 -12.36
C ARG A 21 18.85 21.83 -12.36
N THR A 22 18.11 22.03 -13.45
CA THR A 22 17.03 23.02 -13.51
C THR A 22 15.90 22.65 -12.53
N VAL A 23 15.48 21.39 -12.51
CA VAL A 23 14.51 20.88 -11.52
C VAL A 23 14.96 21.17 -10.10
N LEU A 24 16.24 20.92 -9.79
CA LEU A 24 16.82 21.22 -8.49
C LEU A 24 16.72 22.70 -8.13
N GLN A 25 17.06 23.61 -9.05
CA GLN A 25 16.96 25.05 -8.77
C GLN A 25 15.51 25.50 -8.57
N LEU A 26 14.56 24.97 -9.37
CA LEU A 26 13.14 25.27 -9.22
C LEU A 26 12.59 24.73 -7.89
N LEU A 27 13.02 23.54 -7.46
CA LEU A 27 12.66 22.99 -6.16
C LEU A 27 13.20 23.84 -5.00
N VAL A 28 14.47 24.27 -5.07
CA VAL A 28 15.07 25.20 -4.10
C VAL A 28 14.24 26.48 -4.01
N GLN A 29 13.89 27.08 -5.15
CA GLN A 29 13.07 28.28 -5.20
C GLN A 29 11.69 28.06 -4.56
N ARG A 30 10.99 26.97 -4.92
CA ARG A 30 9.67 26.63 -4.34
C ARG A 30 9.72 26.51 -2.81
N ILE A 31 10.73 25.84 -2.27
CA ILE A 31 10.89 25.66 -0.83
C ILE A 31 11.17 26.99 -0.14
N VAL A 32 12.07 27.81 -0.69
CA VAL A 32 12.43 29.11 -0.11
C VAL A 32 11.22 30.06 -0.12
N VAL A 33 10.47 30.12 -1.22
CA VAL A 33 9.25 30.93 -1.30
C VAL A 33 8.19 30.42 -0.31
N ALA A 34 7.96 29.11 -0.23
CA ALA A 34 7.00 28.52 0.70
C ALA A 34 7.38 28.72 2.18
N ALA A 35 8.69 28.83 2.47
CA ALA A 35 9.19 29.17 3.79
C ALA A 35 9.05 30.67 4.13
N GLY A 36 8.75 31.53 3.15
CA GLY A 36 8.66 32.97 3.32
C GLY A 36 10.01 33.69 3.22
N GLY A 37 11.01 33.10 2.57
CA GLY A 37 12.34 33.69 2.36
C GLY A 37 13.49 32.88 2.93
N MET A 38 14.72 33.28 2.59
CA MET A 38 15.96 32.59 3.01
C MET A 38 16.20 32.75 4.52
N GLU A 39 15.71 33.83 5.11
CA GLU A 39 15.79 34.13 6.53
C GLU A 39 14.88 33.23 7.38
N HIS A 40 13.76 32.77 6.82
CA HIS A 40 12.77 31.92 7.49
C HIS A 40 13.03 30.41 7.30
N VAL A 41 13.78 30.02 6.26
CA VAL A 41 14.00 28.62 5.88
C VAL A 41 14.58 27.77 7.01
N GLY A 42 15.36 28.35 7.92
CA GLY A 42 15.97 27.65 9.05
C GLY A 42 14.98 27.09 10.08
N HIS A 43 13.78 27.66 10.16
CA HIS A 43 12.69 27.19 11.04
C HIS A 43 11.69 26.30 10.31
N TYR A 44 11.82 26.20 8.99
CA TYR A 44 10.91 25.42 8.16
C TYR A 44 11.16 23.92 8.35
N LYS A 45 10.08 23.13 8.40
CA LYS A 45 10.14 21.67 8.52
C LYS A 45 9.32 21.06 7.39
N VAL A 46 9.98 20.29 6.53
CA VAL A 46 9.44 19.72 5.30
C VAL A 46 9.26 18.21 5.50
N LEU A 47 8.06 17.71 5.26
CA LEU A 47 7.72 16.29 5.25
C LEU A 47 7.85 15.71 3.84
N ILE A 48 8.41 14.52 3.74
CA ILE A 48 8.25 13.63 2.58
C ILE A 48 7.87 12.23 3.07
N THR A 49 6.86 11.65 2.43
CA THR A 49 6.49 10.25 2.65
C THR A 49 7.24 9.38 1.66
N HIS A 50 7.92 8.35 2.16
CA HIS A 50 8.82 7.55 1.36
C HIS A 50 8.58 6.05 1.61
N GLY A 51 8.12 5.37 0.56
CA GLY A 51 7.80 3.94 0.59
C GLY A 51 8.69 3.11 -0.34
N GLY A 52 9.78 3.69 -0.86
CA GLY A 52 10.74 2.99 -1.73
C GLY A 52 10.35 2.91 -3.19
N GLY A 53 9.31 3.62 -3.64
CA GLY A 53 9.00 3.72 -5.06
C GLY A 53 9.95 4.67 -5.79
N GLU A 54 10.24 4.41 -7.06
CA GLU A 54 11.19 5.18 -7.90
C GLU A 54 10.99 6.70 -7.80
N VAL A 55 9.76 7.18 -8.04
CA VAL A 55 9.43 8.62 -7.97
C VAL A 55 9.64 9.18 -6.56
N SER A 56 9.25 8.44 -5.51
CA SER A 56 9.45 8.89 -4.13
C SER A 56 10.94 8.93 -3.74
N SER A 57 11.73 7.95 -4.17
CA SER A 57 13.18 7.88 -3.95
C SER A 57 13.91 9.00 -4.68
N TYR A 58 13.54 9.26 -5.93
CA TYR A 58 14.08 10.37 -6.70
C TYR A 58 13.73 11.74 -6.08
N THR A 59 12.47 11.92 -5.68
CA THR A 59 12.01 13.14 -5.00
C THR A 59 12.77 13.38 -3.69
N LEU A 60 13.04 12.31 -2.94
CA LEU A 60 13.81 12.36 -1.70
C LEU A 60 15.26 12.80 -1.95
N ALA A 61 15.91 12.27 -2.97
CA ALA A 61 17.25 12.70 -3.37
C ALA A 61 17.27 14.16 -3.81
N MET A 62 16.31 14.59 -4.64
CA MET A 62 16.21 16.00 -5.05
C MET A 62 15.98 16.94 -3.87
N LEU A 63 15.17 16.52 -2.90
CA LEU A 63 14.93 17.29 -1.67
C LEU A 63 16.19 17.40 -0.80
N ARG A 64 16.99 16.33 -0.71
CA ARG A 64 18.30 16.37 -0.04
C ARG A 64 19.29 17.27 -0.76
N ALA A 65 19.38 17.20 -2.09
CA ALA A 65 20.21 18.11 -2.88
C ALA A 65 19.78 19.57 -2.66
N ALA A 66 18.47 19.86 -2.59
CA ALA A 66 17.95 21.18 -2.31
C ALA A 66 18.33 21.67 -0.90
N GLN A 67 18.18 20.81 0.11
CA GLN A 67 18.54 21.11 1.50
C GLN A 67 20.02 21.50 1.63
N LEU A 68 20.91 20.73 0.99
CA LEU A 68 22.36 20.97 1.03
C LEU A 68 22.77 22.19 0.19
N THR A 69 22.10 22.43 -0.95
CA THR A 69 22.31 23.63 -1.77
C THR A 69 21.99 24.89 -0.97
N ILE A 70 20.86 24.91 -0.25
CA ILE A 70 20.48 26.04 0.62
C ILE A 70 21.49 26.20 1.76
N ALA A 71 21.90 25.10 2.41
CA ALA A 71 22.89 25.14 3.48
C ALA A 71 24.27 25.67 3.04
N GLY A 72 24.56 25.64 1.72
CA GLY A 72 25.80 26.18 1.17
C GLY A 72 25.77 27.67 0.91
N ARG A 73 24.58 28.25 0.84
CA ARG A 73 24.34 29.66 0.54
C ARG A 73 23.86 30.45 1.75
N ALA A 74 23.40 29.77 2.81
CA ALA A 74 22.83 30.38 4.01
C ALA A 74 23.30 29.68 5.30
N PRO A 75 23.29 30.38 6.45
CA PRO A 75 23.74 29.81 7.73
C PRO A 75 22.83 28.70 8.25
N LYS A 76 21.56 28.67 7.81
CA LYS A 76 20.56 27.66 8.19
C LYS A 76 19.86 27.13 6.94
N THR A 77 19.32 25.92 7.04
CA THR A 77 18.47 25.28 6.03
C THR A 77 17.28 24.63 6.74
N PHE A 78 16.27 24.20 5.98
CA PHE A 78 15.08 23.56 6.54
C PHE A 78 15.39 22.20 7.17
N HIS A 79 14.55 21.80 8.12
CA HIS A 79 14.53 20.47 8.70
C HIS A 79 13.74 19.52 7.81
N LEU A 80 14.24 18.32 7.60
CA LEU A 80 13.62 17.31 6.76
C LEU A 80 13.05 16.19 7.62
N ARG A 81 11.77 15.89 7.49
CA ARG A 81 11.14 14.68 8.06
C ARG A 81 10.87 13.70 6.92
N VAL A 82 11.47 12.52 7.02
CA VAL A 82 11.21 11.41 6.11
C VAL A 82 10.38 10.39 6.88
N ALA A 83 9.19 10.07 6.39
CA ALA A 83 8.32 9.10 7.03
C ALA A 83 8.03 7.90 6.14
N THR A 84 8.26 6.70 6.66
CA THR A 84 7.96 5.43 6.01
C THR A 84 6.74 4.79 6.69
N LEU A 85 5.72 4.42 5.92
CA LEU A 85 4.67 3.52 6.40
C LEU A 85 5.14 2.08 6.26
N ARG A 86 5.21 1.35 7.38
CA ARG A 86 5.42 -0.10 7.36
C ARG A 86 4.07 -0.80 7.29
N TYR A 87 3.90 -1.63 6.28
CA TYR A 87 2.67 -2.37 6.01
C TYR A 87 2.97 -3.88 5.94
N ALA A 88 1.94 -4.71 6.14
CA ALA A 88 2.07 -6.16 5.98
C ALA A 88 2.41 -6.50 4.52
N GLY A 89 3.50 -7.26 4.31
CA GLY A 89 4.04 -7.52 2.98
C GLY A 89 5.23 -6.64 2.57
N MET A 90 5.68 -5.74 3.44
CA MET A 90 6.95 -5.03 3.23
C MET A 90 8.13 -5.97 3.55
N THR A 91 8.88 -6.35 2.52
CA THR A 91 10.01 -7.28 2.62
C THR A 91 11.22 -6.66 3.34
N GLN A 92 12.12 -7.50 3.86
CA GLN A 92 13.40 -7.04 4.38
C GLN A 92 14.25 -6.39 3.27
N ALA A 93 14.23 -6.93 2.04
CA ALA A 93 14.91 -6.33 0.90
C ALA A 93 14.44 -4.89 0.64
N THR A 94 13.14 -4.61 0.77
CA THR A 94 12.61 -3.25 0.66
C THR A 94 13.14 -2.35 1.78
N LEU A 95 13.15 -2.82 3.03
CA LEU A 95 13.68 -2.06 4.17
C LEU A 95 15.18 -1.79 4.04
N ASP A 96 15.96 -2.76 3.55
CA ASP A 96 17.39 -2.62 3.31
C ASP A 96 17.66 -1.62 2.17
N ASN A 97 16.88 -1.66 1.10
CA ASN A 97 16.94 -0.68 0.01
C ASN A 97 16.65 0.75 0.50
N LEU A 98 15.65 0.92 1.38
CA LEU A 98 15.37 2.20 2.03
C LEU A 98 16.57 2.68 2.87
N ASN A 99 17.11 1.79 3.70
CA ASN A 99 18.24 2.09 4.57
C ASN A 99 19.52 2.45 3.78
N GLN A 100 19.77 1.74 2.69
CA GLN A 100 20.87 2.02 1.77
C GLN A 100 20.72 3.42 1.16
N GLY A 101 19.51 3.77 0.70
CA GLY A 101 19.23 5.11 0.18
C GLY A 101 19.43 6.21 1.24
N TYR A 102 18.96 5.99 2.47
CA TYR A 102 19.14 6.94 3.58
C TYR A 102 20.60 7.10 3.98
N SER A 103 21.39 6.03 3.92
CA SER A 103 22.83 6.05 4.13
C SER A 103 23.56 6.80 3.02
N ALA A 104 23.21 6.57 1.75
CA ALA A 104 23.78 7.27 0.60
C ALA A 104 23.52 8.80 0.65
N LEU A 105 22.35 9.19 1.17
CA LEU A 105 21.96 10.58 1.37
C LEU A 105 22.51 11.19 2.68
N PHE A 106 23.24 10.41 3.47
CA PHE A 106 23.85 10.80 4.74
C PHE A 106 22.80 11.37 5.71
N PHE A 107 21.66 10.68 5.87
CA PHE A 107 20.55 11.11 6.72
C PHE A 107 20.70 10.73 8.18
N HIS A 108 21.27 9.56 8.49
CA HIS A 108 21.38 9.07 9.87
C HIS A 108 22.20 10.00 10.76
N ASP A 109 23.20 10.68 10.19
CA ASP A 109 24.16 11.53 10.91
C ASP A 109 23.87 13.04 10.73
N ASP A 110 22.75 13.42 10.13
CA ASP A 110 22.37 14.82 9.97
C ASP A 110 21.29 15.21 10.98
N PRO A 111 21.59 16.05 12.00
CA PRO A 111 20.63 16.42 13.04
C PRO A 111 19.44 17.23 12.51
N ARG A 112 19.50 17.70 11.25
CA ARG A 112 18.40 18.40 10.58
C ARG A 112 17.42 17.42 9.92
N VAL A 113 17.69 16.12 9.96
CA VAL A 113 16.88 15.07 9.34
C VAL A 113 16.28 14.18 10.43
N GLU A 114 14.96 14.02 10.37
CA GLU A 114 14.17 13.14 11.24
C GLU A 114 13.68 11.95 10.39
N LEU A 115 14.18 10.75 10.65
CA LEU A 115 13.77 9.52 9.97
C LEU A 115 12.75 8.77 10.83
N LEU A 116 11.53 8.62 10.34
CA LEU A 116 10.42 7.99 11.04
C LEU A 116 9.92 6.76 10.29
N MET A 117 9.50 5.77 11.07
CA MET A 117 8.73 4.62 10.61
C MET A 117 7.42 4.59 11.39
N VAL A 118 6.31 4.40 10.68
CA VAL A 118 4.98 4.26 11.27
C VAL A 118 4.50 2.84 11.04
N GLU A 119 4.13 2.17 12.13
CA GLU A 119 3.60 0.80 12.11
C GLU A 119 2.44 0.75 13.09
N ASN A 120 1.24 0.33 12.65
CA ASN A 120 0.05 0.28 13.50
C ASN A 120 -0.21 1.57 14.29
N ARG A 121 -0.16 2.73 13.62
CA ARG A 121 -0.28 4.09 14.21
C ARG A 121 0.86 4.52 15.14
N ASP A 122 1.77 3.61 15.51
CA ASP A 122 2.93 3.93 16.34
C ASP A 122 4.02 4.59 15.50
N VAL A 123 4.38 5.83 15.86
CA VAL A 123 5.48 6.55 15.24
C VAL A 123 6.77 6.26 16.01
N GLN A 124 7.76 5.72 15.31
CA GLN A 124 9.04 5.34 15.88
C GLN A 124 10.19 5.84 15.01
N PRO A 125 11.41 5.98 15.56
CA PRO A 125 12.60 6.18 14.74
C PRO A 125 12.75 5.04 13.72
N PHE A 126 13.12 5.39 12.49
CA PHE A 126 13.36 4.42 11.42
C PHE A 126 14.46 3.43 11.82
N ASN A 127 14.17 2.14 11.70
CA ASN A 127 15.13 1.06 11.88
C ASN A 127 14.75 -0.09 10.95
N ALA A 128 15.56 -0.31 9.91
CA ALA A 128 15.32 -1.36 8.92
C ALA A 128 15.43 -2.78 9.48
N GLN A 129 16.14 -2.97 10.60
CA GLN A 129 16.33 -4.27 11.25
C GLN A 129 15.29 -4.55 12.32
N ARG A 130 14.36 -3.62 12.59
CA ARG A 130 13.30 -3.83 13.58
C ARG A 130 12.37 -4.93 13.07
N PRO A 131 12.10 -6.00 13.84
CA PRO A 131 11.08 -6.98 13.48
C PRO A 131 9.70 -6.33 13.31
N ALA A 132 8.81 -6.95 12.54
CA ALA A 132 7.43 -6.48 12.45
C ALA A 132 6.75 -6.59 13.82
N SER A 133 5.88 -5.62 14.14
CA SER A 133 5.05 -5.64 15.33
C SER A 133 4.13 -6.86 15.29
N SER A 134 4.12 -7.66 16.36
CA SER A 134 3.19 -8.79 16.48
C SER A 134 1.74 -8.31 16.43
N VAL A 135 1.43 -7.22 17.13
CA VAL A 135 0.11 -6.57 17.11
C VAL A 135 -0.23 -6.06 15.71
N GLY A 136 0.73 -5.41 15.04
CA GLY A 136 0.53 -4.93 13.67
C GLY A 136 0.23 -6.06 12.69
N ARG A 137 0.95 -7.19 12.82
CA ARG A 137 0.74 -8.39 12.00
C ARG A 137 -0.63 -9.02 12.24
N GLU A 138 -1.05 -9.18 13.50
CA GLU A 138 -2.38 -9.70 13.85
C GLU A 138 -3.51 -8.81 13.31
N VAL A 139 -3.35 -7.48 13.42
CA VAL A 139 -4.31 -6.51 12.86
C VAL A 139 -4.38 -6.62 11.34
N SER A 140 -3.24 -6.65 10.64
CA SER A 140 -3.22 -6.79 9.18
C SER A 140 -3.75 -8.14 8.69
N GLN A 141 -3.45 -9.23 9.39
CA GLN A 141 -4.02 -10.55 9.11
C GLN A 141 -5.55 -10.50 9.18
N ARG A 142 -6.09 -9.96 10.28
CA ARG A 142 -7.53 -9.84 10.48
C ARG A 142 -8.19 -8.90 9.47
N ASN A 143 -7.53 -7.78 9.15
CA ASN A 143 -7.99 -6.85 8.12
C ASN A 143 -8.07 -7.52 6.74
N MET A 144 -7.04 -8.29 6.36
CA MET A 144 -7.02 -9.04 5.11
C MET A 144 -8.17 -10.05 5.04
N LEU A 145 -8.37 -10.85 6.09
CA LEU A 145 -9.46 -11.83 6.16
C LEU A 145 -10.83 -11.18 6.07
N LEU A 146 -11.07 -10.12 6.86
CA LEU A 146 -12.32 -9.35 6.83
C LEU A 146 -12.60 -8.73 5.46
N LEU A 147 -11.60 -8.05 4.89
CA LEU A 147 -11.72 -7.43 3.57
C LEU A 147 -11.98 -8.48 2.50
N GLY A 148 -11.30 -9.63 2.56
CA GLY A 148 -11.52 -10.73 1.64
C GLY A 148 -12.94 -11.26 1.68
N HIS A 149 -13.50 -11.55 2.86
CA HIS A 149 -14.90 -11.95 2.98
C HIS A 149 -15.85 -10.87 2.46
N LEU A 150 -15.68 -9.62 2.92
CA LEU A 150 -16.59 -8.53 2.59
C LEU A 150 -16.50 -8.10 1.12
N THR A 151 -15.40 -8.39 0.43
CA THR A 151 -15.26 -8.14 -1.01
C THR A 151 -15.59 -9.36 -1.86
N SER A 152 -16.19 -10.41 -1.27
CA SER A 152 -16.50 -11.65 -1.97
C SER A 152 -15.28 -12.32 -2.60
N GLY A 153 -14.13 -12.29 -1.92
CA GLY A 153 -12.89 -12.90 -2.39
C GLY A 153 -12.24 -12.12 -3.54
N ASP A 154 -12.50 -10.82 -3.71
CA ASP A 154 -11.80 -10.00 -4.71
C ASP A 154 -10.31 -9.89 -4.35
N ILE A 155 -9.50 -10.66 -5.08
CA ILE A 155 -8.06 -10.84 -4.85
C ILE A 155 -7.33 -9.50 -4.70
N ARG A 156 -7.63 -8.54 -5.58
CA ARG A 156 -6.98 -7.22 -5.57
C ARG A 156 -7.36 -6.43 -4.32
N ALA A 157 -8.65 -6.39 -3.99
CA ALA A 157 -9.16 -5.68 -2.83
C ALA A 157 -8.57 -6.23 -1.53
N THR A 158 -8.54 -7.57 -1.38
CA THR A 158 -7.92 -8.28 -0.26
C THR A 158 -6.47 -7.85 -0.02
N LEU A 159 -5.69 -7.72 -1.09
CA LEU A 159 -4.26 -7.43 -1.00
C LEU A 159 -3.92 -5.93 -0.85
N CYS A 160 -4.80 -5.02 -1.29
CA CYS A 160 -4.49 -3.58 -1.33
C CYS A 160 -5.21 -2.76 -0.26
N ASN A 161 -6.46 -3.08 0.02
CA ASN A 161 -7.37 -2.10 0.62
C ASN A 161 -6.92 -1.70 2.03
N ASP A 162 -6.38 -2.64 2.83
CA ASP A 162 -5.89 -2.32 4.17
C ASP A 162 -4.79 -1.25 4.13
N THR A 163 -3.76 -1.42 3.30
CA THR A 163 -2.67 -0.43 3.22
C THR A 163 -3.16 0.92 2.69
N TYR A 164 -4.12 0.91 1.76
CA TYR A 164 -4.75 2.14 1.27
C TYR A 164 -5.54 2.88 2.36
N LEU A 165 -6.23 2.15 3.23
CA LEU A 165 -6.89 2.71 4.42
C LEU A 165 -5.84 3.21 5.42
N ALA A 166 -4.79 2.44 5.68
CA ALA A 166 -3.69 2.83 6.58
C ALA A 166 -3.00 4.13 6.14
N PHE A 167 -2.89 4.39 4.82
CA PHE A 167 -2.40 5.68 4.32
C PHE A 167 -3.24 6.87 4.80
N GLY A 168 -4.56 6.70 4.98
CA GLY A 168 -5.46 7.77 5.41
C GLY A 168 -5.10 8.31 6.80
N GLU A 169 -4.72 7.41 7.70
CA GLU A 169 -4.29 7.72 9.06
C GLU A 169 -2.81 8.12 9.11
N PHE A 170 -1.98 7.49 8.28
CA PHE A 170 -0.55 7.71 8.22
C PHE A 170 -0.20 9.19 8.00
N TYR A 171 -0.81 9.84 7.00
CA TYR A 171 -0.52 11.25 6.69
C TYR A 171 -0.80 12.18 7.87
N GLN A 172 -1.92 11.98 8.56
CA GLN A 172 -2.30 12.79 9.71
C GLN A 172 -1.36 12.54 10.90
N CYS A 173 -0.97 11.29 11.11
CA CYS A 173 -0.02 10.90 12.15
C CYS A 173 1.34 11.60 11.97
N VAL A 174 1.94 11.51 10.77
CA VAL A 174 3.28 12.07 10.52
C VAL A 174 3.29 13.59 10.35
N ALA A 175 2.19 14.18 9.90
CA ALA A 175 2.07 15.63 9.73
C ALA A 175 1.89 16.37 11.06
N THR A 176 1.33 15.71 12.09
CA THR A 176 1.10 16.29 13.43
C THR A 176 2.11 15.84 14.47
N TRP A 177 2.91 14.82 14.18
CA TRP A 177 3.94 14.29 15.08
C TRP A 177 4.93 15.36 15.56
N ASN A 178 5.23 15.36 16.86
CA ASN A 178 6.29 16.17 17.50
C ASN A 178 6.36 17.62 16.98
N GLY A 179 5.27 18.37 17.20
CA GLY A 179 5.13 19.76 16.77
C GLY A 179 4.72 19.96 15.31
N GLY A 180 4.52 18.88 14.55
CA GLY A 180 4.05 18.88 13.17
C GLY A 180 5.07 19.35 12.13
N VAL A 181 4.60 19.61 10.91
CA VAL A 181 5.42 20.09 9.77
C VAL A 181 4.80 21.30 9.07
N HIS A 182 5.63 22.09 8.38
CA HIS A 182 5.22 23.32 7.69
C HIS A 182 4.85 23.08 6.22
N ALA A 183 5.50 22.12 5.57
CA ALA A 183 5.18 21.71 4.21
C ALA A 183 5.26 20.19 4.03
N MET A 184 4.53 19.69 3.04
CA MET A 184 4.74 18.36 2.47
C MET A 184 5.23 18.49 1.03
N VAL A 185 6.28 17.75 0.68
CA VAL A 185 6.78 17.59 -0.69
C VAL A 185 6.36 16.24 -1.24
N SER A 186 5.92 16.22 -2.50
CA SER A 186 5.53 14.99 -3.19
C SER A 186 5.85 15.06 -4.69
N GLY A 187 6.38 13.95 -5.22
CA GLY A 187 6.55 13.73 -6.66
C GLY A 187 5.37 13.02 -7.32
N ASP A 188 4.36 12.61 -6.56
CA ASP A 188 3.17 11.98 -7.12
C ASP A 188 2.37 12.94 -8.00
N SER A 189 1.88 12.42 -9.14
CA SER A 189 1.07 13.23 -10.06
C SER A 189 -0.28 13.61 -9.44
N PRO A 190 -0.82 14.80 -9.78
CA PRO A 190 -2.14 15.23 -9.30
C PRO A 190 -3.25 14.21 -9.61
N ARG A 191 -3.13 13.50 -10.74
CA ARG A 191 -4.04 12.41 -11.12
C ARG A 191 -4.03 11.28 -10.11
N LYS A 192 -2.85 10.79 -9.74
CA LYS A 192 -2.69 9.69 -8.78
C LYS A 192 -3.24 10.05 -7.41
N GLN A 193 -2.94 11.25 -6.93
CA GLN A 193 -3.46 11.76 -5.66
C GLN A 193 -4.99 11.88 -5.69
N SER A 194 -5.55 12.41 -6.77
CA SER A 194 -7.00 12.54 -6.94
C SER A 194 -7.70 11.18 -6.99
N GLN A 195 -7.08 10.18 -7.64
CA GLN A 195 -7.60 8.81 -7.69
C GLN A 195 -7.65 8.18 -6.30
N TYR A 196 -6.58 8.33 -5.51
CA TYR A 196 -6.54 7.84 -4.14
C TYR A 196 -7.62 8.50 -3.25
N LEU A 197 -7.71 9.83 -3.29
CA LEU A 197 -8.71 10.58 -2.51
C LEU A 197 -10.15 10.24 -2.93
N ALA A 198 -10.39 10.09 -4.23
CA ALA A 198 -11.70 9.70 -4.75
C ALA A 198 -12.08 8.29 -4.30
N TRP A 199 -11.13 7.35 -4.36
CA TRP A 199 -11.31 6.00 -3.84
C TRP A 199 -11.63 6.02 -2.35
N LEU A 200 -10.81 6.68 -1.52
CA LEU A 200 -10.99 6.71 -0.06
C LEU A 200 -12.33 7.33 0.32
N LYS A 201 -12.68 8.48 -0.28
CA LYS A 201 -13.98 9.13 -0.07
C LYS A 201 -15.14 8.23 -0.46
N LYS A 202 -15.07 7.56 -1.62
CA LYS A 202 -16.15 6.67 -2.09
C LYS A 202 -16.32 5.48 -1.14
N THR A 203 -15.22 4.83 -0.74
CA THR A 203 -15.25 3.69 0.19
C THR A 203 -15.83 4.11 1.54
N ALA A 204 -15.45 5.28 2.05
CA ALA A 204 -16.02 5.80 3.29
C ALA A 204 -17.51 6.12 3.17
N LEU A 205 -17.97 6.73 2.07
CA LEU A 205 -19.40 6.99 1.86
C LEU A 205 -20.24 5.71 1.74
N ALA A 206 -19.65 4.61 1.24
CA ALA A 206 -20.33 3.32 1.16
C ALA A 206 -20.65 2.71 2.53
N THR A 207 -20.02 3.19 3.61
CA THR A 207 -20.33 2.79 4.99
C THR A 207 -21.68 3.34 5.50
N GLY A 208 -22.28 4.29 4.77
CA GLY A 208 -23.53 4.95 5.18
C GLY A 208 -23.37 5.99 6.29
N LEU A 209 -22.14 6.32 6.68
CA LEU A 209 -21.86 7.36 7.66
C LEU A 209 -21.94 8.77 7.04
N ASP A 210 -22.48 9.71 7.81
CA ASP A 210 -22.56 11.12 7.42
C ASP A 210 -21.22 11.82 7.67
N PHE A 211 -20.72 12.48 6.63
CA PHE A 211 -19.49 13.28 6.71
C PHE A 211 -19.81 14.75 6.45
N ALA A 212 -19.17 15.64 7.21
CA ALA A 212 -19.42 17.07 7.07
C ALA A 212 -19.22 17.55 5.61
N PRO A 213 -20.20 18.24 5.01
CA PRO A 213 -20.15 18.64 3.61
C PRO A 213 -19.06 19.70 3.36
N GLY A 214 -18.48 19.69 2.17
CA GLY A 214 -17.52 20.70 1.71
C GLY A 214 -16.12 20.16 1.40
N LYS A 215 -15.38 20.89 0.56
CA LYS A 215 -13.98 20.58 0.23
C LYS A 215 -13.08 21.07 1.38
N PRO A 216 -12.11 20.27 1.86
CA PRO A 216 -11.18 20.73 2.88
C PRO A 216 -10.41 21.96 2.36
N MET A 217 -10.43 23.03 3.14
CA MET A 217 -9.82 24.32 2.78
C MET A 217 -8.30 24.37 3.02
N SER A 218 -7.72 23.36 3.67
CA SER A 218 -6.28 23.25 3.94
C SER A 218 -5.82 21.80 3.92
N LEU A 219 -4.51 21.57 3.73
CA LEU A 219 -3.94 20.23 3.68
C LEU A 219 -4.09 19.48 5.02
N ASN A 220 -3.97 20.17 6.16
CA ASN A 220 -4.23 19.56 7.47
C ASN A 220 -5.67 19.10 7.63
N ARG A 221 -6.64 19.88 7.12
CA ARG A 221 -8.05 19.45 7.11
C ARG A 221 -8.27 18.28 6.16
N LEU A 222 -7.52 18.20 5.06
CA LEU A 222 -7.56 17.04 4.18
C LEU A 222 -7.04 15.79 4.89
N PHE A 223 -5.90 15.85 5.57
CA PHE A 223 -5.35 14.70 6.30
C PHE A 223 -6.24 14.26 7.46
N ALA A 224 -6.77 15.20 8.25
CA ALA A 224 -7.77 14.87 9.27
C ALA A 224 -9.02 14.21 8.66
N ARG A 225 -9.47 14.68 7.50
CA ARG A 225 -10.60 14.07 6.78
C ARG A 225 -10.27 12.67 6.23
N MET A 226 -9.04 12.45 5.79
CA MET A 226 -8.59 11.13 5.34
C MET A 226 -8.51 10.13 6.50
N GLU A 227 -8.05 10.56 7.67
CA GLU A 227 -8.08 9.76 8.90
C GLU A 227 -9.53 9.43 9.28
N GLU A 228 -10.43 10.41 9.29
CA GLU A 228 -11.86 10.21 9.55
C GLU A 228 -12.49 9.18 8.59
N TRP A 229 -12.21 9.28 7.29
CA TRP A 229 -12.67 8.33 6.29
C TRP A 229 -12.10 6.93 6.50
N SER A 230 -10.83 6.81 6.88
CA SER A 230 -10.21 5.51 7.16
C SER A 230 -10.81 4.84 8.41
N ILE A 231 -10.95 5.60 9.50
CA ILE A 231 -11.58 5.15 10.74
C ILE A 231 -13.03 4.72 10.49
N ALA A 232 -13.78 5.45 9.67
CA ALA A 232 -15.13 5.08 9.26
C ALA A 232 -15.17 3.72 8.56
N CYS A 233 -14.26 3.48 7.61
CA CYS A 233 -14.12 2.17 6.95
C CYS A 233 -13.81 1.07 7.96
N TYR A 234 -12.83 1.26 8.86
CA TYR A 234 -12.52 0.24 9.87
C TYR A 234 -13.66 0.01 10.86
N ARG A 235 -14.41 1.05 11.25
CA ARG A 235 -15.62 0.90 12.07
C ARG A 235 -16.69 0.08 11.37
N ASP A 236 -16.90 0.28 10.07
CA ASP A 236 -17.84 -0.54 9.31
C ASP A 236 -17.36 -1.99 9.17
N LEU A 237 -16.07 -2.22 8.93
CA LEU A 237 -15.45 -3.54 8.80
C LEU A 237 -15.59 -4.39 10.07
N TYR A 238 -15.42 -3.77 11.24
CA TYR A 238 -15.40 -4.46 12.54
C TYR A 238 -16.72 -4.37 13.32
N GLY A 239 -17.57 -3.38 13.03
CA GLY A 239 -18.77 -3.06 13.82
C GLY A 239 -18.43 -2.79 15.28
N GLU A 240 -19.18 -3.43 16.19
CA GLU A 240 -18.99 -3.34 17.65
C GLU A 240 -17.62 -3.85 18.13
N HIS A 241 -16.90 -4.59 17.28
CA HIS A 241 -15.57 -5.11 17.61
C HIS A 241 -14.45 -4.14 17.24
N TYR A 242 -14.76 -2.94 16.75
CA TYR A 242 -13.75 -1.94 16.43
C TYR A 242 -13.17 -1.35 17.71
N VAL A 243 -11.90 -1.65 17.98
CA VAL A 243 -11.15 -0.98 19.06
C VAL A 243 -10.47 0.25 18.45
N GLY A 244 -11.09 1.42 18.65
CA GLY A 244 -10.49 2.69 18.27
C GLY A 244 -9.29 3.03 19.16
N SER A 245 -8.28 3.67 18.59
CA SER A 245 -7.25 4.35 19.38
C SER A 245 -7.80 5.66 19.93
N GLU A 246 -7.50 5.97 21.20
CA GLU A 246 -7.78 7.29 21.77
C GLU A 246 -7.03 8.39 20.99
N GLU A 247 -7.74 9.45 20.63
CA GLU A 247 -7.18 10.62 19.94
C GLU A 247 -6.34 11.45 20.91
N LEU A 248 -5.06 11.10 21.06
CA LEU A 248 -4.11 11.93 21.81
C LEU A 248 -3.82 13.23 21.06
N GLY A 249 -4.59 14.28 21.34
CA GLY A 249 -4.18 15.69 21.30
C GLY A 249 -3.21 16.13 20.20
N ARG A 250 -3.41 15.67 18.95
CA ARG A 250 -2.51 15.92 17.82
C ARG A 250 -2.56 17.38 17.41
N ARG A 251 -1.60 18.20 17.89
CA ARG A 251 -1.45 19.60 17.48
C ARG A 251 -0.51 19.70 16.27
N GLY A 252 -1.08 19.88 15.09
CA GLY A 252 -0.34 20.26 13.88
C GLY A 252 -0.21 21.77 13.71
N TYR A 253 0.58 22.22 12.72
CA TYR A 253 0.62 23.63 12.32
C TYR A 253 -0.73 24.09 11.75
N ARG A 254 -1.03 25.40 11.81
CA ARG A 254 -2.29 25.93 11.26
C ARG A 254 -2.32 25.91 9.72
N HIS A 255 -1.17 26.12 9.08
CA HIS A 255 -1.04 26.22 7.62
C HIS A 255 0.04 25.26 7.13
N LEU A 256 -0.37 24.10 6.62
CA LEU A 256 0.51 23.15 5.97
C LEU A 256 0.51 23.41 4.46
N ALA A 257 1.68 23.75 3.90
CA ALA A 257 1.86 23.96 2.47
C ALA A 257 2.05 22.63 1.73
N TYR A 258 1.63 22.60 0.46
CA TYR A 258 1.90 21.49 -0.45
C TYR A 258 2.89 21.95 -1.53
N ILE A 259 3.99 21.23 -1.67
CA ILE A 259 5.03 21.49 -2.68
C ILE A 259 5.07 20.27 -3.60
N GLY A 260 4.28 20.31 -4.67
CA GLY A 260 4.35 19.32 -5.74
C GLY A 260 5.61 19.51 -6.57
N ILE A 261 6.22 18.41 -7.00
CA ILE A 261 7.31 18.43 -7.98
C ILE A 261 7.01 17.63 -9.24
N ALA A 262 5.83 17.01 -9.33
CA ALA A 262 5.46 16.17 -10.47
C ALA A 262 5.58 16.90 -11.82
N ASP A 263 5.15 18.16 -11.86
CA ASP A 263 5.24 19.03 -13.03
C ASP A 263 6.68 19.41 -13.43
N LEU A 264 7.64 19.27 -12.50
CA LEU A 264 9.05 19.46 -12.80
C LEU A 264 9.70 18.19 -13.36
N LEU A 265 9.03 17.03 -13.26
CA LEU A 265 9.57 15.74 -13.65
C LEU A 265 9.08 15.28 -15.03
N ASP A 266 8.27 16.07 -15.73
CA ASP A 266 7.65 15.70 -17.01
C ASP A 266 8.69 15.30 -18.09
N ASP A 267 9.84 15.98 -18.12
CA ASP A 267 10.95 15.71 -19.05
C ASP A 267 12.04 14.79 -18.47
N VAL A 268 11.84 14.25 -17.27
CA VAL A 268 12.84 13.41 -16.58
C VAL A 268 12.42 11.94 -16.65
N ASP A 269 13.23 11.12 -17.31
CA ASP A 269 13.12 9.66 -17.26
C ASP A 269 13.63 9.14 -15.90
N VAL A 270 12.83 9.34 -14.84
CA VAL A 270 13.16 8.97 -13.47
C VAL A 270 13.66 7.52 -13.34
N PRO A 271 13.02 6.50 -13.96
CA PRO A 271 13.49 5.11 -13.91
C PRO A 271 14.87 4.85 -14.53
N ARG A 272 15.40 5.80 -15.30
CA ARG A 272 16.73 5.72 -15.93
C ARG A 272 17.72 6.77 -15.42
N SER A 273 17.32 7.61 -14.46
CA SER A 273 18.22 8.63 -13.91
C SER A 273 19.36 7.99 -13.14
N THR A 274 20.59 8.43 -13.41
CA THR A 274 21.79 7.96 -12.69
C THR A 274 21.78 8.35 -11.21
N LEU A 275 20.99 9.37 -10.83
CA LEU A 275 20.75 9.69 -9.42
C LEU A 275 20.04 8.53 -8.70
N LEU A 276 19.10 7.87 -9.37
CA LEU A 276 18.35 6.75 -8.81
C LEU A 276 19.15 5.45 -8.94
N THR A 277 19.68 5.14 -10.13
CA THR A 277 20.31 3.85 -10.41
C THR A 277 21.72 3.72 -9.84
N ASP A 278 22.50 4.81 -9.84
CA ASP A 278 23.93 4.74 -9.53
C ASP A 278 24.22 5.37 -8.17
N PHE A 279 23.71 6.57 -7.91
CA PHE A 279 23.97 7.27 -6.64
C PHE A 279 23.23 6.63 -5.46
N LEU A 280 21.92 6.41 -5.59
CA LEU A 280 21.14 5.69 -4.56
C LEU A 280 21.33 4.17 -4.65
N ALA A 281 21.82 3.66 -5.78
CA ALA A 281 21.86 2.24 -6.08
C ALA A 281 20.51 1.55 -5.80
N HIS A 282 19.43 2.23 -6.22
CA HIS A 282 18.06 1.78 -6.00
C HIS A 282 17.79 0.48 -6.77
N LYS A 283 17.44 -0.57 -6.02
CA LYS A 283 17.07 -1.87 -6.58
C LYS A 283 15.57 -2.08 -6.41
N PRO A 284 14.80 -2.21 -7.51
CA PRO A 284 13.41 -2.59 -7.41
C PRO A 284 13.32 -3.99 -6.79
N ASP A 285 12.55 -4.12 -5.72
CA ASP A 285 12.16 -5.43 -5.22
C ASP A 285 11.01 -5.96 -6.11
N PRO A 286 11.18 -7.09 -6.82
CA PRO A 286 10.18 -7.63 -7.73
C PRO A 286 8.90 -8.11 -7.03
N PHE A 287 8.96 -8.32 -5.70
CA PHE A 287 7.85 -8.85 -4.90
C PHE A 287 7.24 -7.83 -3.94
N VAL A 288 7.72 -6.58 -3.94
CA VAL A 288 7.17 -5.54 -3.06
C VAL A 288 5.75 -5.16 -3.48
N PHE A 289 4.92 -4.84 -2.49
CA PHE A 289 3.61 -4.28 -2.77
C PHE A 289 3.72 -2.87 -3.36
N HIS A 290 3.09 -2.67 -4.51
CA HIS A 290 3.08 -1.39 -5.17
C HIS A 290 1.71 -0.71 -5.16
N PHE A 291 1.49 0.13 -4.16
CA PHE A 291 0.23 0.88 -4.03
C PHE A 291 0.07 2.00 -5.05
N SER A 292 1.13 2.43 -5.73
CA SER A 292 1.02 3.44 -6.79
C SER A 292 0.25 2.96 -8.03
N HIS A 293 0.12 1.64 -8.21
CA HIS A 293 -0.55 1.00 -9.34
C HIS A 293 -1.31 -0.23 -8.84
N PRO A 294 -2.56 -0.07 -8.38
CA PRO A 294 -3.29 -1.13 -7.66
C PRO A 294 -3.72 -2.31 -8.54
N ALA A 295 -3.46 -2.29 -9.85
CA ALA A 295 -3.88 -3.36 -10.77
C ALA A 295 -3.24 -4.71 -10.42
N ALA A 296 -1.98 -4.71 -9.97
CA ALA A 296 -1.26 -5.89 -9.50
C ALA A 296 -0.29 -5.45 -8.38
N PRO A 297 -0.77 -5.37 -7.13
CA PRO A 297 0.01 -4.88 -6.00
C PRO A 297 1.23 -5.75 -5.72
N ASN A 298 1.04 -7.07 -5.64
CA ASN A 298 2.07 -8.09 -5.50
C ASN A 298 1.80 -9.18 -6.55
N PRO A 299 2.58 -9.23 -7.65
CA PRO A 299 2.30 -10.16 -8.74
C PRO A 299 2.36 -11.65 -8.34
N LEU A 300 3.24 -12.02 -7.41
CA LEU A 300 3.40 -13.40 -6.98
C LEU A 300 2.18 -13.88 -6.18
N LEU A 301 1.78 -13.12 -5.15
CA LEU A 301 0.59 -13.45 -4.35
C LEU A 301 -0.71 -13.35 -5.17
N MET A 302 -0.79 -12.41 -6.11
CA MET A 302 -1.91 -12.34 -7.05
C MET A 302 -2.00 -13.61 -7.89
N ALA A 303 -0.89 -14.07 -8.46
CA ALA A 303 -0.84 -15.28 -9.28
C ALA A 303 -1.28 -16.50 -8.45
N HIS A 304 -0.76 -16.64 -7.24
CA HIS A 304 -1.13 -17.71 -6.31
C HIS A 304 -2.62 -17.72 -5.98
N LEU A 305 -3.19 -16.58 -5.60
CA LEU A 305 -4.63 -16.48 -5.30
C LEU A 305 -5.50 -16.74 -6.54
N HIS A 306 -5.04 -16.37 -7.74
CA HIS A 306 -5.72 -16.72 -8.99
C HIS A 306 -5.65 -18.22 -9.28
N GLY A 307 -4.53 -18.88 -8.96
CA GLY A 307 -4.39 -20.33 -9.04
C GLY A 307 -5.34 -21.04 -8.08
N LEU A 308 -5.36 -20.65 -6.81
CA LEU A 308 -6.29 -21.21 -5.82
C LEU A 308 -7.74 -21.01 -6.25
N GLN A 309 -8.10 -19.80 -6.69
CA GLN A 309 -9.44 -19.49 -7.20
C GLN A 309 -9.82 -20.37 -8.41
N ALA A 310 -8.90 -20.62 -9.34
CA ALA A 310 -9.16 -21.48 -10.49
C ALA A 310 -9.43 -22.93 -10.05
N GLN A 311 -8.61 -23.44 -9.13
CA GLN A 311 -8.73 -24.79 -8.57
C GLN A 311 -10.02 -25.00 -7.78
N CYS A 312 -10.37 -24.04 -6.92
CA CYS A 312 -11.46 -24.24 -5.96
C CYS A 312 -12.82 -23.71 -6.42
N LEU A 313 -12.88 -22.68 -7.30
CA LEU A 313 -14.14 -22.07 -7.74
C LEU A 313 -14.49 -22.33 -9.21
N ARG A 314 -13.57 -22.84 -10.03
CA ARG A 314 -13.77 -22.96 -11.49
C ARG A 314 -13.51 -24.35 -12.06
N GLU A 315 -13.15 -25.33 -11.22
CA GLU A 315 -12.78 -26.70 -11.65
C GLU A 315 -11.65 -26.71 -12.70
N LEU A 316 -10.75 -25.71 -12.65
CA LEU A 316 -9.57 -25.61 -13.50
C LEU A 316 -8.33 -26.03 -12.70
N SER A 317 -7.20 -26.27 -13.35
CA SER A 317 -5.96 -26.51 -12.62
C SER A 317 -5.44 -25.21 -11.98
N TYR A 318 -4.63 -25.35 -10.92
CA TYR A 318 -3.98 -24.22 -10.27
C TYR A 318 -3.08 -23.46 -11.25
N GLU A 319 -2.31 -24.21 -12.05
CA GLU A 319 -1.36 -23.69 -13.06
C GLU A 319 -2.10 -22.85 -14.10
N HIS A 320 -3.28 -23.30 -14.54
CA HIS A 320 -4.10 -22.53 -15.47
C HIS A 320 -4.49 -21.16 -14.92
N GLY A 321 -4.83 -21.07 -13.63
CA GLY A 321 -5.16 -19.80 -12.97
C GLY A 321 -3.95 -18.85 -12.92
N VAL A 322 -2.79 -19.39 -12.52
CA VAL A 322 -1.52 -18.68 -12.45
C VAL A 322 -1.10 -18.14 -13.83
N GLU A 323 -1.06 -19.00 -14.85
CA GLU A 323 -0.69 -18.63 -16.22
C GLU A 323 -1.62 -17.58 -16.82
N SER A 324 -2.93 -17.70 -16.55
CA SER A 324 -3.93 -16.73 -17.02
C SER A 324 -3.68 -15.34 -16.42
N PHE A 325 -3.38 -15.26 -15.12
CA PHE A 325 -3.03 -14.00 -14.48
C PHE A 325 -1.72 -13.42 -15.02
N ILE A 326 -0.66 -14.22 -15.10
CA ILE A 326 0.65 -13.77 -15.59
C ILE A 326 0.55 -13.23 -17.01
N ARG A 327 -0.22 -13.90 -17.87
CA ARG A 327 -0.48 -13.43 -19.24
C ARG A 327 -1.18 -12.07 -19.26
N GLN A 328 -2.16 -11.85 -18.38
CA GLN A 328 -2.86 -10.57 -18.26
C GLN A 328 -1.97 -9.47 -17.68
N ALA A 329 -1.05 -9.82 -16.77
CA ALA A 329 -0.16 -8.90 -16.09
C ALA A 329 1.18 -8.66 -16.80
N MET A 330 1.45 -9.35 -17.92
CA MET A 330 2.78 -9.42 -18.54
C MET A 330 3.36 -8.05 -18.92
N ASP A 331 2.56 -7.19 -19.54
CA ASP A 331 3.01 -5.84 -19.93
C ASP A 331 3.34 -4.99 -18.70
N TYR A 332 2.56 -5.14 -17.63
CA TYR A 332 2.83 -4.47 -16.36
C TYR A 332 4.14 -5.00 -15.72
N MET A 333 4.33 -6.31 -15.65
CA MET A 333 5.54 -6.93 -15.09
C MET A 333 6.79 -6.55 -15.89
N ARG A 334 6.70 -6.45 -17.22
CA ARG A 334 7.78 -5.96 -18.09
C ARG A 334 8.09 -4.48 -17.86
N HIS A 335 7.07 -3.64 -17.77
CA HIS A 335 7.26 -2.22 -17.44
C HIS A 335 7.93 -2.04 -16.08
N ARG A 336 7.64 -2.94 -15.12
CA ARG A 336 8.29 -3.03 -13.80
C ARG A 336 9.70 -3.61 -13.82
N LYS A 337 10.20 -4.07 -14.97
CA LYS A 337 11.50 -4.75 -15.11
C LYS A 337 11.65 -5.96 -14.19
N ILE A 338 10.56 -6.69 -13.91
CA ILE A 338 10.64 -7.95 -13.17
C ILE A 338 11.43 -8.96 -14.02
N PRO A 339 12.50 -9.58 -13.48
CA PRO A 339 13.29 -10.56 -14.21
C PRO A 339 12.44 -11.71 -14.78
N ASN A 340 12.62 -12.05 -16.05
CA ASN A 340 11.88 -13.14 -16.72
C ASN A 340 12.01 -14.48 -15.98
N ALA A 341 13.15 -14.73 -15.35
CA ALA A 341 13.36 -15.94 -14.54
C ALA A 341 12.36 -16.02 -13.37
N LEU A 342 12.12 -14.91 -12.66
CA LEU A 342 11.16 -14.86 -11.56
C LEU A 342 9.70 -14.97 -12.05
N ILE A 343 9.40 -14.47 -13.25
CA ILE A 343 8.08 -14.64 -13.88
C ILE A 343 7.84 -16.12 -14.21
N ALA A 344 8.86 -16.81 -14.72
CA ALA A 344 8.79 -18.23 -15.03
C ALA A 344 8.66 -19.07 -13.75
N GLU A 345 9.44 -18.74 -12.72
CA GLU A 345 9.40 -19.40 -11.40
C GLU A 345 8.01 -19.27 -10.75
N ALA A 346 7.38 -18.09 -10.85
CA ALA A 346 6.02 -17.88 -10.36
C ALA A 346 4.96 -18.77 -11.04
N SER A 347 5.24 -19.29 -12.25
CA SER A 347 4.36 -20.21 -12.99
C SER A 347 4.56 -21.68 -12.59
N GLY A 348 5.63 -22.02 -11.89
CA GLY A 348 6.01 -23.39 -11.53
C GLY A 348 5.61 -23.79 -10.10
N GLU A 349 5.93 -25.04 -9.74
CA GLU A 349 5.71 -25.59 -8.39
C GLU A 349 6.46 -24.79 -7.31
N ASP A 350 7.71 -24.41 -7.61
CA ASP A 350 8.53 -23.56 -6.74
C ASP A 350 7.83 -22.21 -6.44
N GLY A 351 7.08 -21.67 -7.41
CA GLY A 351 6.28 -20.46 -7.26
C GLY A 351 5.14 -20.59 -6.26
N ARG A 352 4.49 -21.76 -6.18
CA ARG A 352 3.44 -22.03 -5.16
C ARG A 352 4.05 -22.11 -3.77
N ILE A 353 5.17 -22.81 -3.61
CA ILE A 353 5.88 -22.94 -2.34
C ILE A 353 6.31 -21.55 -1.84
N LEU A 354 6.92 -20.74 -2.71
CA LEU A 354 7.34 -19.38 -2.38
C LEU A 354 6.16 -18.49 -2.00
N SER A 355 5.06 -18.55 -2.77
CA SER A 355 3.85 -17.76 -2.48
C SER A 355 3.20 -18.13 -1.16
N THR A 356 3.15 -19.43 -0.85
CA THR A 356 2.62 -19.95 0.42
C THR A 356 3.50 -19.48 1.58
N THR A 357 4.82 -19.52 1.41
CA THR A 357 5.78 -19.01 2.40
C THR A 357 5.55 -17.52 2.65
N TYR A 358 5.37 -16.71 1.62
CA TYR A 358 5.08 -15.28 1.76
C TYR A 358 3.72 -14.99 2.39
N ALA A 359 2.68 -15.76 2.08
CA ALA A 359 1.39 -15.64 2.76
C ALA A 359 1.53 -15.89 4.27
N GLN A 360 2.30 -16.93 4.62
CA GLN A 360 2.58 -17.26 6.01
C GLN A 360 3.46 -16.20 6.69
N GLU A 361 4.51 -15.69 6.03
CA GLU A 361 5.42 -14.70 6.62
C GLU A 361 4.74 -13.35 6.82
N PHE A 362 4.03 -12.84 5.81
CA PHE A 362 3.46 -11.49 5.83
C PHE A 362 2.14 -11.41 6.57
N PHE A 363 1.30 -12.44 6.44
CA PHE A 363 -0.06 -12.43 6.96
C PHE A 363 -0.30 -13.54 7.99
N GLY A 364 0.59 -14.52 8.15
CA GLY A 364 0.33 -15.67 9.04
C GLY A 364 -0.81 -16.54 8.56
N LEU A 365 -1.08 -16.54 7.25
CA LEU A 365 -2.18 -17.27 6.64
C LEU A 365 -1.65 -18.50 5.89
N ASP A 366 -2.30 -19.63 6.14
CA ASP A 366 -2.11 -20.84 5.34
C ASP A 366 -3.02 -20.86 4.11
N GLU A 367 -2.77 -21.81 3.22
CA GLU A 367 -3.52 -21.96 1.96
C GLU A 367 -5.01 -22.30 2.20
N GLY A 368 -5.33 -22.99 3.30
CA GLY A 368 -6.70 -23.33 3.66
C GLY A 368 -7.51 -22.09 4.03
N GLN A 369 -6.93 -21.20 4.83
CA GLN A 369 -7.52 -19.91 5.19
C GLN A 369 -7.63 -18.97 3.98
N LEU A 370 -6.63 -18.94 3.10
CA LEU A 370 -6.72 -18.21 1.83
C LEU A 370 -7.84 -18.76 0.94
N THR A 371 -7.99 -20.08 0.88
CA THR A 371 -9.09 -20.71 0.14
C THR A 371 -10.44 -20.35 0.75
N CYS A 372 -10.58 -20.44 2.07
CA CYS A 372 -11.79 -20.02 2.79
C CYS A 372 -12.13 -18.55 2.48
N LEU A 373 -11.15 -17.67 2.49
CA LEU A 373 -11.30 -16.26 2.11
C LEU A 373 -11.84 -16.08 0.69
N LEU A 374 -11.32 -16.83 -0.28
CA LEU A 374 -11.73 -16.73 -1.69
C LEU A 374 -13.18 -17.16 -1.93
N PHE A 375 -13.69 -18.15 -1.18
CA PHE A 375 -15.11 -18.51 -1.22
C PHE A 375 -16.00 -17.44 -0.58
N ALA A 376 -15.44 -16.72 0.39
CA ALA A 376 -16.17 -15.85 1.30
C ALA A 376 -17.44 -16.52 1.88
N PRO A 377 -17.34 -17.72 2.49
CA PRO A 377 -18.49 -18.59 2.77
C PRO A 377 -19.46 -18.04 3.80
N PHE A 378 -19.02 -17.10 4.65
CA PHE A 378 -19.78 -16.68 5.82
C PHE A 378 -20.71 -15.50 5.56
N ILE A 379 -20.47 -14.65 4.55
CA ILE A 379 -21.32 -13.48 4.28
C ILE A 379 -22.73 -13.89 3.82
N GLU A 380 -23.66 -12.93 3.79
CA GLU A 380 -25.03 -13.15 3.27
C GLU A 380 -25.74 -14.30 3.97
N HIS A 381 -25.61 -14.37 5.30
CA HIS A 381 -26.15 -15.46 6.11
C HIS A 381 -25.63 -16.84 5.70
N GLY A 382 -24.40 -16.90 5.20
CA GLY A 382 -23.71 -18.13 4.86
C GLY A 382 -24.22 -18.79 3.58
N GLU A 383 -24.75 -18.01 2.62
CA GLU A 383 -25.28 -18.54 1.35
C GLU A 383 -24.27 -19.42 0.60
N ARG A 384 -22.98 -19.10 0.73
CA ARG A 384 -21.88 -19.83 0.06
C ARG A 384 -21.25 -20.92 0.91
N LEU A 385 -21.68 -21.08 2.17
CA LEU A 385 -21.10 -22.03 3.10
C LEU A 385 -21.25 -23.48 2.63
N GLU A 386 -22.43 -23.86 2.17
CA GLU A 386 -22.68 -25.22 1.68
C GLU A 386 -21.79 -25.57 0.48
N GLY A 387 -21.61 -24.65 -0.46
CA GLY A 387 -20.72 -24.82 -1.61
C GLY A 387 -19.26 -24.98 -1.19
N PHE A 388 -18.79 -24.14 -0.26
CA PHE A 388 -17.45 -24.26 0.32
C PHE A 388 -17.23 -25.61 1.01
N LEU A 389 -18.19 -26.07 1.81
CA LEU A 389 -18.09 -27.37 2.48
C LEU A 389 -18.08 -28.52 1.47
N ARG A 390 -18.93 -28.50 0.43
CA ARG A 390 -18.93 -29.55 -0.60
C ARG A 390 -17.59 -29.68 -1.29
N GLN A 391 -16.97 -28.54 -1.62
CA GLN A 391 -15.73 -28.51 -2.39
C GLN A 391 -14.50 -28.80 -1.52
N CYS A 392 -14.41 -28.18 -0.35
CA CYS A 392 -13.18 -28.16 0.44
C CYS A 392 -13.24 -29.06 1.69
N HIS A 393 -14.43 -29.27 2.27
CA HIS A 393 -14.59 -29.98 3.54
C HIS A 393 -15.84 -30.89 3.55
N PRO A 394 -15.92 -31.90 2.65
CA PRO A 394 -17.15 -32.67 2.46
C PRO A 394 -17.60 -33.42 3.72
N GLY A 395 -16.65 -33.83 4.57
CA GLY A 395 -16.95 -34.46 5.87
C GLY A 395 -17.67 -33.54 6.86
N MET A 396 -17.60 -32.22 6.70
CA MET A 396 -18.25 -31.23 7.57
C MET A 396 -19.67 -30.86 7.12
N LEU A 397 -20.13 -31.34 5.96
CA LEU A 397 -21.49 -31.08 5.47
C LEU A 397 -22.57 -31.52 6.45
N VAL A 398 -22.34 -32.62 7.17
CA VAL A 398 -23.28 -33.12 8.19
C VAL A 398 -23.49 -32.13 9.34
N ALA A 399 -22.51 -31.26 9.59
CA ALA A 399 -22.55 -30.25 10.63
C ALA A 399 -23.09 -28.90 10.15
N LEU A 400 -23.48 -28.76 8.86
CA LEU A 400 -23.94 -27.49 8.28
C LEU A 400 -25.01 -26.77 9.14
N PRO A 401 -26.07 -27.44 9.66
CA PRO A 401 -27.05 -26.77 10.52
C PRO A 401 -26.45 -26.23 11.82
N GLU A 402 -25.51 -26.96 12.43
CA GLU A 402 -24.82 -26.54 13.65
C GLU A 402 -23.82 -25.41 13.40
N LEU A 403 -23.13 -25.42 12.25
CA LEU A 403 -22.27 -24.31 11.83
C LEU A 403 -23.09 -23.01 11.67
N HIS A 404 -24.27 -23.08 11.05
CA HIS A 404 -25.18 -21.94 10.99
C HIS A 404 -25.63 -21.46 12.37
N LYS A 405 -25.90 -22.37 13.32
CA LYS A 405 -26.22 -21.98 14.71
C LYS A 405 -25.07 -21.20 15.35
N ALA A 406 -23.84 -21.71 15.24
CA ALA A 406 -22.65 -21.04 15.77
C ALA A 406 -22.45 -19.64 15.17
N LEU A 407 -22.60 -19.50 13.85
CA LEU A 407 -22.49 -18.22 13.13
C LEU A 407 -23.63 -17.24 13.45
N GLN A 408 -24.80 -17.75 13.87
CA GLN A 408 -25.91 -16.93 14.35
C GLN A 408 -25.72 -16.45 15.81
N GLY A 409 -24.72 -16.97 16.52
CA GLY A 409 -24.52 -16.72 17.96
C GLY A 409 -25.38 -17.60 18.87
N LYS A 410 -25.92 -18.71 18.35
CA LYS A 410 -26.66 -19.70 19.14
C LYS A 410 -25.69 -20.72 19.74
N PRO A 411 -26.06 -21.38 20.85
CA PRO A 411 -25.27 -22.47 21.41
C PRO A 411 -25.03 -23.57 20.37
N ALA A 412 -23.77 -23.95 20.20
CA ALA A 412 -23.30 -25.01 19.30
C ALA A 412 -22.10 -25.70 19.94
N ALA A 413 -21.76 -26.91 19.50
CA ALA A 413 -20.63 -27.66 20.05
C ALA A 413 -19.31 -26.90 19.92
N ASP A 414 -18.52 -26.85 20.99
CA ASP A 414 -17.25 -26.10 21.04
C ASP A 414 -16.27 -26.53 19.94
N MET A 415 -16.24 -27.82 19.61
CA MET A 415 -15.42 -28.37 18.52
C MET A 415 -15.76 -27.73 17.16
N LEU A 416 -17.04 -27.43 16.89
CA LEU A 416 -17.46 -26.79 15.64
C LEU A 416 -17.14 -25.29 15.64
N GLN A 417 -17.23 -24.65 16.80
CA GLN A 417 -16.81 -23.27 16.96
C GLN A 417 -15.30 -23.12 16.72
N GLN A 418 -14.49 -24.02 17.28
CA GLN A 418 -13.05 -24.06 17.04
C GLN A 418 -12.72 -24.32 15.56
N TRP A 419 -13.42 -25.27 14.93
CA TRP A 419 -13.24 -25.55 13.51
C TRP A 419 -13.51 -24.31 12.62
N LEU A 420 -14.53 -23.51 12.92
CA LEU A 420 -14.81 -22.25 12.23
C LEU A 420 -13.66 -21.25 12.38
N VAL A 421 -13.09 -21.14 13.58
CA VAL A 421 -11.96 -20.25 13.86
C VAL A 421 -10.72 -20.70 13.10
N ASP A 422 -10.37 -21.99 13.18
CA ASP A 422 -9.16 -22.53 12.55
C ASP A 422 -9.24 -22.42 11.00
N THR A 423 -10.40 -22.76 10.43
CA THR A 423 -10.61 -22.76 8.97
C THR A 423 -10.62 -21.36 8.38
N SER A 424 -11.12 -20.37 9.12
CA SER A 424 -11.24 -18.98 8.62
C SER A 424 -10.07 -18.08 9.01
N GLY A 425 -9.36 -18.41 10.09
CA GLY A 425 -8.39 -17.53 10.74
C GLY A 425 -9.04 -16.36 11.51
N LEU A 426 -10.37 -16.29 11.60
CA LEU A 426 -11.10 -15.21 12.28
C LEU A 426 -11.70 -15.68 13.62
N PRO A 427 -11.66 -14.84 14.68
CA PRO A 427 -12.36 -15.14 15.92
C PRO A 427 -13.88 -15.28 15.71
N LEU A 428 -14.51 -16.18 16.46
CA LEU A 428 -15.94 -16.46 16.33
C LEU A 428 -16.85 -15.21 16.43
N PRO A 429 -16.64 -14.25 17.35
CA PRO A 429 -17.45 -13.02 17.38
C PRO A 429 -17.41 -12.24 16.06
N ILE A 430 -16.25 -12.24 15.40
CA ILE A 430 -16.10 -11.60 14.08
C ILE A 430 -16.79 -12.38 13.00
N LEU A 431 -16.71 -13.71 13.00
CA LEU A 431 -17.44 -14.53 12.05
C LEU A 431 -18.95 -14.29 12.16
N GLN A 432 -19.46 -14.18 13.38
CA GLN A 432 -20.87 -13.83 13.63
C GLN A 432 -21.22 -12.43 13.12
N HIS A 433 -20.31 -11.47 13.24
CA HIS A 433 -20.46 -10.14 12.65
C HIS A 433 -20.53 -10.22 11.11
N VAL A 434 -19.55 -10.86 10.48
CA VAL A 434 -19.46 -11.07 9.02
C VAL A 434 -20.68 -11.82 8.50
N TYR A 435 -21.23 -12.76 9.27
CA TYR A 435 -22.40 -13.56 8.89
C TYR A 435 -23.65 -12.73 8.58
N ARG A 436 -23.77 -11.55 9.18
CA ARG A 436 -24.90 -10.63 8.97
C ARG A 436 -24.60 -9.58 7.92
N LYS A 437 -23.36 -9.48 7.44
CA LYS A 437 -22.93 -8.49 6.46
C LYS A 437 -23.26 -8.95 5.04
N ARG A 438 -23.53 -7.96 4.20
CA ARG A 438 -23.58 -8.12 2.74
C ARG A 438 -22.21 -7.80 2.16
N PRO A 439 -21.89 -8.27 0.94
CA PRO A 439 -20.67 -7.88 0.27
C PRO A 439 -20.65 -6.35 0.14
N LEU A 440 -19.51 -5.76 0.46
CA LEU A 440 -19.15 -4.45 -0.04
C LEU A 440 -19.26 -4.53 -1.57
N GLN A 441 -19.94 -3.57 -2.18
CA GLN A 441 -20.01 -3.50 -3.63
C GLN A 441 -18.59 -3.28 -4.19
N ALA A 442 -17.90 -4.37 -4.49
CA ALA A 442 -16.62 -4.38 -5.16
C ALA A 442 -16.87 -4.03 -6.63
N GLU A 443 -17.00 -2.74 -6.93
CA GLU A 443 -17.12 -2.35 -8.31
C GLU A 443 -15.79 -2.57 -9.04
N ARG A 444 -15.85 -3.40 -10.08
CA ARG A 444 -14.88 -3.64 -11.16
C ARG A 444 -14.45 -2.37 -11.94
N GLY A 445 -14.65 -1.15 -11.42
CA GLY A 445 -14.87 0.03 -12.27
C GLY A 445 -13.97 1.26 -12.13
N ILE A 446 -13.17 1.46 -11.06
CA ILE A 446 -12.54 2.80 -10.85
C ILE A 446 -11.01 2.80 -10.86
N LEU A 447 -10.37 1.63 -10.67
CA LEU A 447 -8.92 1.47 -10.86
C LEU A 447 -8.56 0.63 -12.09
N ALA A 448 -9.56 0.09 -12.78
CA ALA A 448 -9.41 -0.28 -14.18
C ALA A 448 -9.34 1.02 -14.99
N CYS A 449 -8.15 1.62 -15.10
CA CYS A 449 -7.78 2.09 -16.42
C CYS A 449 -8.00 0.88 -17.32
N LYS A 450 -9.08 0.86 -18.13
CA LYS A 450 -9.12 -0.01 -19.29
C LYS A 450 -7.76 0.22 -19.97
N PRO A 451 -6.86 -0.76 -20.03
CA PRO A 451 -5.85 -0.66 -21.04
C PRO A 451 -6.67 -0.65 -22.33
N ARG A 452 -6.57 0.43 -23.11
CA ARG A 452 -6.89 0.32 -24.53
C ARG A 452 -5.83 -0.61 -25.11
N PHE A 453 -5.96 -1.91 -24.85
CA PHE A 453 -5.27 -2.92 -25.62
C PHE A 453 -5.96 -2.89 -26.98
N THR A 454 -5.28 -2.30 -27.94
CA THR A 454 -5.66 -2.36 -29.35
C THR A 454 -5.83 -3.81 -29.74
N GLN A 455 -7.07 -4.26 -29.90
CA GLN A 455 -7.38 -5.47 -30.66
C GLN A 455 -6.96 -5.18 -32.11
N SER A 456 -5.82 -5.73 -32.52
CA SER A 456 -5.55 -5.94 -33.94
C SER A 456 -6.44 -7.11 -34.36
N GLU A 457 -7.60 -6.79 -34.94
CA GLU A 457 -8.42 -7.78 -35.63
C GLU A 457 -7.66 -8.27 -36.87
N ALA A 458 -7.16 -9.50 -36.82
CA ALA A 458 -6.86 -10.25 -38.03
C ALA A 458 -8.16 -10.92 -38.50
N PRO A 459 -8.59 -10.73 -39.76
CA PRO A 459 -9.89 -11.19 -40.21
C PRO A 459 -9.92 -12.72 -40.36
N THR A 460 -10.86 -13.35 -39.66
CA THR A 460 -11.26 -14.75 -39.87
C THR A 460 -11.76 -14.94 -41.30
N ALA A 461 -11.01 -15.72 -42.08
CA ALA A 461 -11.43 -16.22 -43.38
C ALA A 461 -12.68 -17.11 -43.22
N ARG A 462 -13.76 -16.71 -43.90
CA ARG A 462 -14.97 -17.53 -44.05
C ARG A 462 -14.71 -18.60 -45.11
N LEU A 463 -14.70 -19.86 -44.70
CA LEU A 463 -14.89 -20.99 -45.60
C LEU A 463 -16.39 -21.13 -45.88
N SER A 464 -16.82 -20.74 -47.08
CA SER A 464 -18.09 -21.17 -47.65
C SER A 464 -17.82 -22.37 -48.54
N GLY A 465 -18.51 -23.48 -48.27
CA GLY A 465 -18.57 -24.62 -49.17
C GLY A 465 -19.58 -24.38 -50.29
N ARG A 466 -19.17 -24.83 -51.49
CA ARG A 466 -19.89 -24.94 -52.77
C ARG A 466 -20.13 -23.66 -53.57
#